data_AF-A0A2V9ASK1-F1
#
_entry.id   AF-A0A2V9ASK1-F1
#
_cell.length_a   1.000
_cell.length_b   1.000
_cell.length_c   1.000
_cell.angle_alpha   90.00
_cell.angle_beta   90.00
_cell.angle_gamma   90.00
#
_symmetry.space_group_name_H-M   'P 1'
#
loop_
_entity.id
_entity.type
_entity.pdbx_description
1 polymer ?
#
loop_
_entity_poly.entity_id
_entity_poly.type
_entity_poly.pdbx_seq_one_letter_code
_entity_poly.pdbx_strand_id
1 'polypeptide(L)'
;MHTALHWIAFNVLVLIAIALDLGVFHRKAHKIALREALLWSLAWIALAITFGLTISYFYGRQSGLEFFTGYVIEKALSVDNLFVFLVVFRVFAVKEEYQQRVLGYGILGALLMRGAMIAAGAALIERFNWIMYVFGAFIIYAGLHMLFAGEAESHPEQNFLVRYFSRHLRLTKEYRGEKFFSRENGQLFATPLFLVLLIVEITDVTFAVDSIPAIFGITRDTFIVYTSNV
;
A
#
# COMPACT_ATOMS: atom_id res chain seq x y z
N MET A 1 13.22 -12.68 -19.36
CA MET A 1 13.37 -13.82 -18.43
C MET A 1 14.12 -13.32 -17.20
N HIS A 2 13.39 -12.84 -16.19
CA HIS A 2 13.99 -12.51 -14.90
C HIS A 2 14.30 -13.82 -14.19
N THR A 3 15.58 -14.10 -13.96
CA THR A 3 15.95 -15.29 -13.18
C THR A 3 15.46 -15.13 -11.73
N ALA A 4 15.21 -16.25 -11.04
CA ALA A 4 14.81 -16.26 -9.63
C ALA A 4 15.77 -15.43 -8.73
N LEU A 5 17.03 -15.29 -9.14
CA LEU A 5 18.02 -14.46 -8.49
C LEU A 5 17.62 -12.97 -8.41
N HIS A 6 17.00 -12.41 -9.46
CA HIS A 6 16.59 -11.00 -9.47
C HIS A 6 15.43 -10.74 -8.51
N TRP A 7 14.46 -11.67 -8.47
CA TRP A 7 13.37 -11.64 -7.51
C TRP A 7 13.88 -11.72 -6.08
N ILE A 8 14.79 -12.65 -5.80
CA ILE A 8 15.39 -12.79 -4.47
C ILE A 8 16.19 -11.53 -4.11
N ALA A 9 17.04 -11.05 -5.01
CA ALA A 9 17.86 -9.85 -4.77
C ALA A 9 17.01 -8.62 -4.49
N PHE A 10 15.94 -8.40 -5.26
CA PHE A 10 15.01 -7.29 -5.03
C PHE A 10 14.31 -7.40 -3.69
N ASN A 11 13.72 -8.56 -3.37
CA ASN A 11 13.01 -8.73 -2.10
C ASN A 11 13.96 -8.60 -0.89
N VAL A 12 15.19 -9.11 -0.99
CA VAL A 12 16.21 -8.92 0.05
C VAL A 12 16.54 -7.43 0.20
N LEU A 13 16.72 -6.70 -0.90
CA LEU A 13 16.96 -5.25 -0.86
C LEU A 13 15.80 -4.49 -0.22
N VAL A 14 14.55 -4.81 -0.58
CA VAL A 14 13.34 -4.23 0.01
C VAL A 14 13.25 -4.53 1.51
N LEU A 15 13.45 -5.80 1.91
CA LEU A 15 13.40 -6.19 3.31
C LEU A 15 14.50 -5.49 4.14
N ILE A 16 15.70 -5.33 3.58
CA ILE A 16 16.77 -4.56 4.23
C ILE A 16 16.37 -3.09 4.36
N ALA A 17 15.84 -2.47 3.29
CA ALA A 17 15.41 -1.08 3.31
C ALA A 17 14.31 -0.84 4.35
N ILE A 18 13.30 -1.70 4.40
CA ILE A 18 12.22 -1.65 5.39
C ILE A 18 12.74 -1.91 6.81
N ALA A 19 13.64 -2.89 6.99
CA ALA A 19 14.20 -3.20 8.30
C ALA A 19 15.06 -2.05 8.84
N LEU A 20 15.79 -1.35 7.97
CA LEU A 20 16.53 -0.14 8.33
C LEU A 20 15.57 0.98 8.70
N ASP A 21 14.57 1.27 7.85
CA ASP A 21 13.60 2.34 8.07
C ASP A 21 12.81 2.15 9.38
N LEU A 22 12.16 0.99 9.54
CA LEU A 22 11.30 0.72 10.70
C LEU A 22 12.09 0.32 11.95
N GLY A 23 13.21 -0.39 11.79
CA GLY A 23 13.97 -0.97 12.90
C GLY A 23 15.05 -0.06 13.48
N VAL A 24 15.67 0.78 12.66
CA VAL A 24 16.80 1.63 13.06
C VAL A 24 16.37 3.09 13.19
N PHE A 25 15.66 3.62 12.19
CA PHE A 25 15.35 5.06 12.12
C PHE A 25 14.04 5.42 12.82
N HIS A 26 12.99 4.61 12.69
CA HIS A 26 11.66 4.88 13.24
C HIS A 26 11.28 3.99 14.44
N ARG A 27 12.28 3.49 15.18
CA ARG A 27 12.06 2.53 16.28
C ARG A 27 11.22 3.09 17.45
N LYS A 28 11.18 4.41 17.62
CA LYS A 28 10.39 5.08 18.66
C LYS A 28 9.42 6.04 18.02
N ALA A 29 8.18 6.02 18.51
CA ALA A 29 7.15 6.99 18.19
C ALA A 29 7.65 8.42 18.44
N HIS A 30 8.00 9.15 17.38
CA HIS A 30 8.42 10.55 17.43
C HIS A 30 7.75 11.34 16.31
N LYS A 31 7.52 12.63 16.54
CA LYS A 31 6.95 13.54 15.55
C LYS A 31 8.03 13.88 14.51
N ILE A 32 7.94 13.29 13.32
CA ILE A 32 8.83 13.61 12.20
C ILE A 32 8.62 15.06 11.78
N ALA A 33 9.70 15.83 11.73
CA ALA A 33 9.67 17.18 11.19
C ALA A 33 9.53 17.13 9.66
N LEU A 34 8.88 18.13 9.06
CA LEU A 34 8.67 18.19 7.59
C LEU A 34 9.98 18.01 6.80
N ARG A 35 11.10 18.56 7.30
CA ARG A 35 12.43 18.42 6.67
C ARG A 35 12.91 16.98 6.62
N GLU A 36 12.68 16.24 7.70
CA GLU A 36 13.07 14.83 7.80
C GLU A 36 12.18 13.97 6.89
N ALA A 37 10.86 14.21 6.87
CA ALA A 37 9.95 13.53 5.94
C ALA A 37 10.33 13.76 4.46
N LEU A 38 10.72 14.99 4.10
CA LEU A 38 11.18 15.33 2.75
C LEU A 38 12.48 14.61 2.40
N LEU A 39 13.45 14.56 3.32
CA LEU A 39 14.71 13.84 3.10
C LEU A 39 14.47 12.34 2.88
N TRP A 40 13.62 11.72 3.70
CA TRP A 40 13.25 10.32 3.52
C TRP A 40 12.54 10.08 2.19
N SER A 41 11.57 10.93 1.83
CA SER A 41 10.89 10.83 0.53
C SER A 41 11.87 10.93 -0.65
N LEU A 42 12.83 11.87 -0.59
CA LEU A 42 13.87 12.01 -1.61
C LEU A 42 14.80 10.79 -1.66
N ALA A 43 15.16 10.21 -0.51
CA ALA A 43 15.98 9.00 -0.46
C ALA A 43 15.28 7.81 -1.14
N TRP A 44 14.00 7.60 -0.86
CA TRP A 44 13.19 6.56 -1.50
C TRP A 44 13.02 6.80 -3.01
N ILE A 45 12.81 8.05 -3.44
CA ILE A 45 12.75 8.41 -4.86
C ILE A 45 14.10 8.16 -5.55
N ALA A 46 15.22 8.54 -4.92
CA ALA A 46 16.55 8.31 -5.47
C ALA A 46 16.87 6.81 -5.61
N LEU A 47 16.43 5.99 -4.65
CA LEU A 47 16.56 4.54 -4.72
C LEU A 47 15.77 3.97 -5.91
N ALA A 48 14.51 4.40 -6.09
CA ALA A 48 13.67 3.99 -7.21
C ALA A 48 14.25 4.42 -8.58
N ILE A 49 14.78 5.65 -8.67
CA ILE A 49 15.45 6.13 -9.90
C ILE A 49 16.68 5.29 -10.21
N THR A 50 17.51 5.01 -9.21
CA THR A 50 18.71 4.19 -9.38
C THR A 50 18.35 2.78 -9.84
N PHE A 51 17.30 2.19 -9.28
CA PHE A 51 16.78 0.89 -9.70
C PHE A 51 16.23 0.92 -11.13
N GLY A 52 15.44 1.93 -11.51
CA GLY A 52 14.92 2.09 -12.86
C GLY A 52 16.00 2.31 -13.93
N LEU A 53 17.06 3.05 -13.59
CA LEU A 53 18.25 3.19 -14.46
C LEU A 53 18.99 1.86 -14.60
N THR A 54 19.08 1.08 -13.52
CA THR A 54 19.66 -0.27 -13.54
C THR A 54 18.85 -1.20 -14.46
N ILE A 55 17.51 -1.17 -14.37
CA ILE A 55 16.65 -1.90 -15.30
C ILE A 55 16.88 -1.45 -16.74
N SER A 56 16.94 -0.14 -16.98
CA SER A 56 17.17 0.43 -18.32
C SER A 56 18.49 -0.05 -18.93
N TYR A 57 19.53 -0.19 -18.11
CA TYR A 57 20.86 -0.62 -18.53
C TYR A 57 20.92 -2.13 -18.83
N PHE A 58 20.38 -2.97 -17.94
CA PHE A 58 20.49 -4.44 -18.07
C PHE A 58 19.39 -5.08 -18.93
N TYR A 59 18.17 -4.54 -18.89
CA TYR A 59 17.00 -5.08 -19.59
C TYR A 59 16.57 -4.23 -20.79
N GLY A 60 17.24 -3.11 -21.02
CA GLY A 60 17.01 -2.24 -22.15
C GLY A 60 16.05 -1.09 -21.85
N ARG A 61 16.05 -0.11 -22.75
CA ARG A 61 15.33 1.16 -22.58
C ARG A 61 13.82 0.99 -22.44
N GLN A 62 13.22 -0.01 -23.09
CA GLN A 62 11.79 -0.25 -23.02
C GLN A 62 11.36 -0.69 -21.61
N SER A 63 12.02 -1.69 -21.03
CA SER A 63 11.75 -2.13 -19.65
C SER A 63 11.98 -1.01 -18.63
N GLY A 64 12.99 -0.17 -18.87
CA GLY A 64 13.22 1.04 -18.09
C GLY A 64 12.05 2.01 -18.13
N LEU A 65 11.54 2.31 -19.34
CA LEU A 65 10.37 3.17 -19.51
C LEU A 65 9.12 2.57 -18.85
N GLU A 66 8.86 1.27 -19.03
CA GLU A 66 7.75 0.57 -18.38
C GLU A 66 7.84 0.67 -16.85
N PHE A 67 9.04 0.49 -16.28
CA PHE A 67 9.28 0.69 -14.84
C PHE A 67 8.99 2.13 -14.40
N PHE A 68 9.53 3.14 -15.10
CA PHE A 68 9.33 4.54 -14.72
C PHE A 68 7.87 4.99 -14.88
N THR A 69 7.20 4.55 -15.94
CA THR A 69 5.77 4.82 -16.15
C THR A 69 4.96 4.18 -15.03
N GLY A 70 5.25 2.92 -14.69
CA GLY A 70 4.60 2.24 -13.58
C GLY A 70 4.83 2.94 -12.25
N TYR A 71 6.10 3.26 -11.95
CA TYR A 71 6.49 3.97 -10.73
C TYR A 71 5.77 5.30 -10.57
N VAL A 72 5.65 6.09 -11.63
CA VAL A 72 4.94 7.39 -11.57
C VAL A 72 3.45 7.20 -11.32
N ILE A 73 2.81 6.22 -11.97
CA ILE A 73 1.39 5.92 -11.73
C ILE A 73 1.17 5.48 -10.28
N GLU A 74 1.95 4.52 -9.81
CA GLU A 74 1.85 4.03 -8.43
C GLU A 74 2.15 5.15 -7.43
N LYS A 75 3.14 6.00 -7.71
CA LYS A 75 3.44 7.15 -6.86
C LYS A 75 2.29 8.15 -6.82
N ALA A 76 1.65 8.43 -7.94
CA ALA A 76 0.48 9.31 -8.00
C ALA A 76 -0.69 8.74 -7.19
N LEU A 77 -1.04 7.46 -7.40
CA LEU A 77 -2.12 6.79 -6.67
C LEU A 77 -1.81 6.67 -5.16
N SER A 78 -0.54 6.47 -4.78
CA SER A 78 -0.13 6.41 -3.37
C SER A 78 -0.40 7.71 -2.60
N VAL A 79 -0.35 8.87 -3.28
CA VAL A 79 -0.63 10.17 -2.65
C VAL A 79 -2.12 10.27 -2.28
N ASP A 80 -3.01 9.79 -3.15
CA ASP A 80 -4.44 9.73 -2.87
C ASP A 80 -4.74 8.79 -1.69
N ASN A 81 -4.03 7.66 -1.60
CA ASN A 81 -4.15 6.72 -0.48
C ASN A 81 -3.78 7.38 0.86
N LEU A 82 -2.73 8.20 0.88
CA LEU A 82 -2.31 8.92 2.09
C LEU A 82 -3.40 9.86 2.60
N PHE A 83 -4.16 10.52 1.73
CA PHE A 83 -5.26 11.38 2.16
C PHE A 83 -6.34 10.58 2.89
N VAL A 84 -6.72 9.41 2.37
CA VAL A 84 -7.71 8.56 3.04
C VAL A 84 -7.19 8.06 4.39
N PHE A 85 -5.91 7.70 4.48
CA PHE A 85 -5.30 7.32 5.77
C PHE A 85 -5.34 8.48 6.78
N LEU A 86 -5.08 9.72 6.35
CA LEU A 86 -5.18 10.90 7.21
C LEU A 86 -6.62 11.15 7.69
N VAL A 87 -7.62 10.95 6.82
CA VAL A 87 -9.03 11.04 7.22
C VAL A 87 -9.37 9.97 8.25
N VAL A 88 -8.96 8.71 8.02
CA VAL A 88 -9.14 7.63 9.00
C VAL A 88 -8.49 8.01 10.34
N PHE A 89 -7.23 8.43 10.36
CA PHE A 89 -6.57 8.83 11.60
C PHE A 89 -7.28 9.97 12.32
N ARG A 90 -7.83 10.95 11.58
CA ARG A 90 -8.61 12.05 12.14
C ARG A 90 -9.94 11.56 12.73
N VAL A 91 -10.68 10.70 12.01
CA VAL A 91 -11.97 10.15 12.45
C VAL A 91 -11.82 9.33 13.74
N PHE A 92 -10.75 8.55 13.85
CA PHE A 92 -10.48 7.75 15.06
C PHE A 92 -9.67 8.50 16.13
N ALA A 93 -9.34 9.77 15.91
CA ALA A 93 -8.53 10.59 16.81
C ALA A 93 -7.19 9.90 17.20
N VAL A 94 -6.51 9.30 16.22
CA VAL A 94 -5.22 8.63 16.41
C VAL A 94 -4.14 9.68 16.66
N LYS A 95 -3.50 9.63 17.83
CA LYS A 95 -2.38 10.51 18.15
C LYS A 95 -1.25 10.36 17.13
N GLU A 96 -0.62 11.46 16.75
CA GLU A 96 0.48 11.50 15.76
C GLU A 96 1.60 10.49 16.07
N GLU A 97 1.92 10.30 17.36
CA GLU A 97 2.92 9.34 17.84
C GLU A 97 2.61 7.87 17.45
N TYR A 98 1.34 7.50 17.29
CA TYR A 98 0.94 6.13 16.92
C TYR A 98 0.69 5.95 15.42
N GLN A 99 0.57 7.03 14.65
CA GLN A 99 0.28 6.95 13.21
C GLN A 99 1.39 6.21 12.47
N GLN A 100 2.66 6.51 12.77
CA GLN A 100 3.80 5.80 12.17
C GLN A 100 3.80 4.31 12.47
N ARG A 101 3.37 3.91 13.67
CA ARG A 101 3.26 2.49 14.00
C ARG A 101 2.19 1.83 13.16
N VAL A 102 1.03 2.47 12.98
CA VAL A 102 0.00 1.93 12.07
C VAL A 102 0.53 1.88 10.64
N LEU A 103 1.16 2.93 10.14
CA LEU A 103 1.73 2.98 8.80
C LEU A 103 2.83 1.94 8.58
N GLY A 104 3.71 1.71 9.55
CA GLY A 104 4.80 0.73 9.42
C GLY A 104 4.30 -0.71 9.31
N TYR A 105 3.31 -1.09 10.12
CA TYR A 105 2.63 -2.38 9.96
C TYR A 105 1.76 -2.40 8.70
N GLY A 106 1.14 -1.26 8.37
CA GLY A 106 0.37 -1.02 7.15
C GLY A 106 1.15 -1.28 5.87
N ILE A 107 2.38 -0.76 5.77
CA ILE A 107 3.27 -0.97 4.61
C ILE A 107 3.64 -2.44 4.47
N LEU A 108 3.89 -3.14 5.58
CA LEU A 108 4.22 -4.56 5.56
C LEU A 108 3.03 -5.41 5.08
N GLY A 109 1.82 -5.14 5.56
CA GLY A 109 0.61 -5.84 5.11
C GLY A 109 0.26 -5.50 3.66
N ALA A 110 0.29 -4.21 3.30
CA ALA A 110 0.12 -3.73 1.93
C ALA A 110 1.08 -4.42 0.95
N LEU A 111 2.37 -4.52 1.29
CA LEU A 111 3.37 -5.20 0.46
C LEU A 111 3.01 -6.67 0.18
N LEU A 112 2.58 -7.40 1.21
CA LEU A 112 2.16 -8.80 1.08
C LEU A 112 0.89 -8.93 0.24
N MET A 113 -0.11 -8.08 0.49
CA MET A 113 -1.38 -8.09 -0.22
C MET A 113 -1.21 -7.71 -1.69
N ARG A 114 -0.44 -6.65 -1.98
CA ARG A 114 -0.07 -6.24 -3.34
C ARG A 114 0.67 -7.35 -4.07
N GLY A 115 1.67 -7.96 -3.45
CA GLY A 115 2.36 -9.12 -4.01
C GLY A 115 1.40 -10.27 -4.36
N ALA A 116 0.47 -10.59 -3.46
CA ALA A 116 -0.55 -11.62 -3.70
C ALA A 116 -1.51 -11.26 -4.84
N MET A 117 -1.99 -10.00 -4.89
CA MET A 117 -2.91 -9.53 -5.93
C MET A 117 -2.23 -9.45 -7.30
N ILE A 118 -0.97 -9.01 -7.37
CA ILE A 118 -0.19 -9.01 -8.61
C ILE A 118 0.02 -10.44 -9.11
N ALA A 119 0.37 -11.37 -8.22
CA ALA A 119 0.52 -12.78 -8.58
C ALA A 119 -0.82 -13.38 -9.08
N ALA A 120 -1.93 -13.07 -8.40
CA ALA A 120 -3.26 -13.50 -8.80
C ALA A 120 -3.68 -12.90 -10.16
N GLY A 121 -3.45 -11.59 -10.36
CA GLY A 121 -3.73 -10.89 -11.61
C GLY A 121 -2.91 -11.44 -12.78
N ALA A 122 -1.62 -11.69 -12.55
CA ALA A 122 -0.75 -12.33 -13.54
C ALA A 122 -1.26 -13.71 -13.95
N ALA A 123 -1.61 -14.56 -12.97
CA ALA A 123 -2.16 -15.89 -13.23
C ALA A 123 -3.51 -15.83 -13.96
N LEU A 124 -4.31 -14.79 -13.70
CA LEU A 124 -5.59 -14.58 -14.38
C LEU A 124 -5.39 -14.16 -15.84
N ILE A 125 -4.44 -13.26 -16.12
CA ILE A 125 -4.08 -12.82 -17.47
C ILE A 125 -3.52 -13.98 -18.29
N GLU A 126 -2.68 -14.83 -17.69
CA GLU A 126 -2.11 -16.00 -18.36
C GLU A 126 -3.19 -17.01 -18.76
N ARG A 127 -4.22 -17.19 -17.92
CA ARG A 127 -5.30 -18.16 -18.16
C ARG A 127 -6.42 -17.61 -19.05
N PHE A 128 -6.69 -16.32 -18.98
CA PHE A 128 -7.86 -15.70 -19.62
C PHE A 128 -7.45 -14.48 -20.45
N ASN A 129 -7.26 -14.68 -21.76
CA ASN A 129 -6.88 -13.61 -22.69
C ASN A 129 -7.86 -12.42 -22.73
N TRP A 130 -9.13 -12.63 -22.38
CA TRP A 130 -10.17 -11.59 -22.38
C TRP A 130 -10.22 -10.77 -21.09
N ILE A 131 -9.48 -11.17 -20.04
CA ILE A 131 -9.54 -10.48 -18.74
C ILE A 131 -9.07 -9.03 -18.84
N MET A 132 -8.18 -8.72 -19.77
CA MET A 132 -7.69 -7.36 -19.96
C MET A 132 -8.82 -6.41 -20.39
N TYR A 133 -9.83 -6.90 -21.12
CA TYR A 133 -11.01 -6.09 -21.45
C TYR A 133 -11.87 -5.81 -20.21
N VAL A 134 -11.95 -6.76 -19.27
CA VAL A 134 -12.63 -6.56 -17.98
C VAL A 134 -11.91 -5.51 -17.16
N PHE A 135 -10.59 -5.62 -17.06
CA PHE A 135 -9.72 -4.64 -16.39
C PHE A 135 -9.87 -3.25 -17.02
N GLY A 136 -9.84 -3.15 -18.34
CA GLY A 136 -10.07 -1.88 -19.04
C GLY A 136 -11.47 -1.30 -18.78
N ALA A 137 -12.52 -2.13 -18.86
CA ALA A 137 -13.89 -1.70 -18.56
C ALA A 137 -14.04 -1.25 -17.11
N PHE A 138 -13.37 -1.92 -16.17
CA PHE A 138 -13.35 -1.56 -14.76
C PHE A 138 -12.66 -0.21 -14.53
N ILE A 139 -11.50 0.05 -15.14
CA ILE A 139 -10.80 1.34 -15.02
C ILE A 139 -11.66 2.48 -15.60
N ILE A 140 -12.29 2.26 -16.76
CA ILE A 140 -13.21 3.24 -17.35
C ILE A 140 -14.37 3.51 -16.40
N TYR A 141 -14.98 2.45 -15.85
CA TYR A 141 -16.04 2.58 -14.88
C TYR A 141 -15.60 3.36 -13.63
N ALA A 142 -14.45 3.03 -13.05
CA ALA A 142 -13.90 3.71 -11.88
C ALA A 142 -13.65 5.20 -12.16
N GLY A 143 -13.00 5.52 -13.28
CA GLY A 143 -12.76 6.90 -13.69
C GLY A 143 -14.05 7.69 -13.95
N LEU A 144 -15.04 7.10 -14.62
CA LEU A 144 -16.34 7.74 -14.82
C LEU A 144 -17.09 7.91 -13.50
N HIS A 145 -17.03 6.91 -12.62
CA HIS A 145 -17.65 7.00 -11.29
C HIS A 145 -17.05 8.15 -10.50
N MET A 146 -15.72 8.34 -10.53
CA MET A 146 -15.06 9.48 -9.88
C MET A 146 -15.48 10.84 -10.47
N LEU A 147 -15.71 10.93 -11.78
CA LEU A 147 -16.15 12.18 -12.42
C LEU A 147 -17.59 12.56 -12.10
N PHE A 148 -18.48 11.58 -11.93
CA PHE A 148 -19.92 11.80 -11.76
C PHE A 148 -20.41 11.62 -10.31
N ALA A 149 -19.63 10.97 -9.45
CA ALA A 149 -19.84 10.97 -8.01
C ALA A 149 -19.39 12.33 -7.47
N GLY A 150 -20.28 13.32 -7.51
CA GLY A 150 -20.06 14.60 -6.85
C GLY A 150 -19.70 14.41 -5.37
N GLU A 151 -19.02 15.40 -4.79
CA GLU A 151 -18.40 15.49 -3.44
C GLU A 151 -19.28 15.07 -2.24
N ALA A 152 -19.88 13.89 -2.26
CA ALA A 152 -20.44 13.24 -1.10
C ALA A 152 -19.27 12.59 -0.35
N GLU A 153 -18.45 13.43 0.28
CA GLU A 153 -17.50 13.06 1.33
C GLU A 153 -18.27 12.47 2.54
N SER A 154 -18.77 11.26 2.39
CA SER A 154 -18.99 10.38 3.52
C SER A 154 -18.31 9.11 3.09
N HIS A 155 -17.21 8.72 3.73
CA HIS A 155 -16.59 7.42 3.51
C HIS A 155 -17.51 6.35 4.12
N PRO A 156 -18.45 5.74 3.38
CA PRO A 156 -19.46 4.86 3.96
C PRO A 156 -18.80 3.55 4.40
N GLU A 157 -17.67 3.21 3.75
CA GLU A 157 -16.78 2.11 4.06
C GLU A 157 -16.29 2.17 5.50
N GLN A 158 -15.94 3.35 6.02
CA GLN A 158 -15.48 3.48 7.40
C GLN A 158 -16.61 3.08 8.37
N ASN A 159 -17.85 3.50 8.12
CA ASN A 159 -18.97 3.17 9.00
C ASN A 159 -19.38 1.69 8.89
N PHE A 160 -19.33 1.11 7.68
CA PHE A 160 -19.59 -0.32 7.47
C PHE A 160 -18.50 -1.20 8.11
N LEU A 161 -17.22 -0.91 7.83
CA LEU A 161 -16.09 -1.66 8.35
C LEU A 161 -16.03 -1.55 9.88
N VAL A 162 -16.23 -0.36 10.45
CA VAL A 162 -16.32 -0.18 11.91
C VAL A 162 -17.42 -1.04 12.49
N ARG A 163 -18.62 -1.02 11.90
CA ARG A 163 -19.76 -1.79 12.40
C ARG A 163 -19.55 -3.29 12.27
N TYR A 164 -18.90 -3.72 11.20
CA TYR A 164 -18.57 -5.12 10.96
C TYR A 164 -17.52 -5.62 11.97
N PHE A 165 -16.40 -4.92 12.11
CA PHE A 165 -15.33 -5.33 13.01
C PHE A 165 -15.68 -5.14 14.48
N SER A 166 -16.45 -4.10 14.84
CA SER A 166 -16.91 -3.91 16.22
C SER A 166 -17.89 -5.01 16.67
N ARG A 167 -18.52 -5.73 15.75
CA ARG A 167 -19.36 -6.90 16.05
C ARG A 167 -18.58 -8.20 16.16
N HIS A 168 -17.47 -8.33 15.42
CA HIS A 168 -16.68 -9.57 15.38
C HIS A 168 -15.46 -9.54 16.32
N LEU A 169 -14.93 -8.36 16.63
CA LEU A 169 -13.78 -8.18 17.50
C LEU A 169 -14.21 -7.69 18.88
N ARG A 170 -13.54 -8.22 19.91
CA ARG A 170 -13.64 -7.71 21.27
C ARG A 170 -12.81 -6.43 21.38
N LEU A 171 -13.44 -5.27 21.27
CA LEU A 171 -12.75 -3.99 21.29
C LEU A 171 -12.62 -3.42 22.71
N THR A 172 -11.46 -2.88 23.04
CA THR A 172 -11.32 -2.01 24.22
C THR A 172 -12.01 -0.66 23.97
N LYS A 173 -12.55 -0.04 25.03
CA LYS A 173 -13.19 1.29 24.93
C LYS A 173 -12.19 2.43 24.69
N GLU A 174 -10.95 2.23 25.13
CA GLU A 174 -9.91 3.25 25.11
C GLU A 174 -8.64 2.72 24.42
N TYR A 175 -7.84 3.66 23.92
CA TYR A 175 -6.48 3.38 23.45
C TYR A 175 -5.59 2.88 24.59
N ARG A 176 -4.81 1.83 24.33
CA ARG A 176 -3.82 1.27 25.27
C ARG A 176 -2.40 1.62 24.82
N GLY A 177 -2.15 2.92 24.59
CA GLY A 177 -0.93 3.43 24.00
C GLY A 177 -0.71 2.88 22.58
N GLU A 178 0.50 2.44 22.29
CA GLU A 178 0.91 1.87 20.99
C GLU A 178 0.52 0.39 20.77
N LYS A 179 -0.17 -0.24 21.72
CA LYS A 179 -0.49 -1.67 21.64
C LYS A 179 -1.71 -1.91 20.75
N PHE A 180 -1.58 -2.85 19.81
CA PHE A 180 -2.70 -3.34 18.99
C PHE A 180 -3.64 -4.29 19.75
N PHE A 181 -3.09 -5.02 20.73
CA PHE A 181 -3.86 -5.95 21.54
C PHE A 181 -3.58 -5.72 23.03
N SER A 182 -4.63 -5.89 23.83
CA SER A 182 -4.57 -5.84 25.29
C SER A 182 -5.18 -7.11 25.87
N ARG A 183 -4.62 -7.62 26.96
CA ARG A 183 -5.23 -8.72 27.71
C ARG A 183 -6.00 -8.14 28.89
N GLU A 184 -7.31 -8.37 28.93
CA GLU A 184 -8.18 -7.98 30.03
C GLU A 184 -8.89 -9.24 30.53
N ASN A 185 -8.80 -9.54 31.84
CA ASN A 185 -9.41 -10.72 32.47
C ASN A 185 -9.11 -12.05 31.76
N GLY A 186 -7.86 -12.25 31.33
CA GLY A 186 -7.41 -13.47 30.64
C GLY A 186 -7.86 -13.59 29.17
N GLN A 187 -8.62 -12.62 28.66
CA GLN A 187 -9.09 -12.60 27.27
C GLN A 187 -8.33 -11.55 26.45
N LEU A 188 -8.12 -11.83 25.16
CA LEU A 188 -7.47 -10.91 24.24
C LEU A 188 -8.51 -9.94 23.66
N PHE A 189 -8.25 -8.64 23.81
CA PHE A 189 -9.04 -7.57 23.22
C PHE A 189 -8.19 -6.83 22.17
N ALA A 190 -8.81 -6.52 21.04
CA ALA A 190 -8.26 -5.62 20.05
C ALA A 190 -8.44 -4.17 20.53
N THR A 191 -7.42 -3.34 20.35
CA THR A 191 -7.53 -1.91 20.66
C THR A 191 -8.09 -1.14 19.46
N PRO A 192 -8.60 0.08 19.66
CA PRO A 192 -8.96 0.96 18.54
C PRO A 192 -7.82 1.14 17.52
N LEU A 193 -6.56 1.09 17.96
CA LEU A 193 -5.40 1.20 17.07
C LEU A 193 -5.29 0.01 16.10
N PHE A 194 -5.69 -1.19 16.52
CA PHE A 194 -5.73 -2.35 15.62
C PHE A 194 -6.87 -2.26 14.62
N LEU A 195 -8.03 -1.73 15.04
CA LEU A 195 -9.13 -1.48 14.12
C LEU A 195 -8.72 -0.49 13.02
N VAL A 196 -8.01 0.58 13.40
CA VAL A 196 -7.45 1.54 12.45
C VAL A 196 -6.48 0.87 11.47
N LEU A 197 -5.56 0.02 11.97
CA LEU A 197 -4.67 -0.76 11.10
C LEU A 197 -5.44 -1.61 10.09
N LEU A 198 -6.48 -2.34 10.53
CA LEU A 198 -7.31 -3.14 9.63
C LEU A 198 -8.01 -2.28 8.57
N ILE A 199 -8.52 -1.11 8.94
CA ILE A 199 -9.18 -0.20 7.99
C ILE A 199 -8.15 0.28 6.95
N VAL A 200 -6.96 0.68 7.38
CA VAL A 200 -5.87 1.11 6.48
C VAL A 200 -5.50 -0.01 5.50
N GLU A 201 -5.34 -1.24 5.97
CA GLU A 201 -5.04 -2.41 5.14
C GLU A 201 -6.15 -2.70 4.10
N ILE A 202 -7.41 -2.66 4.53
CA ILE A 202 -8.55 -2.92 3.63
C ILE A 202 -8.66 -1.82 2.59
N THR A 203 -8.49 -0.57 3.00
CA THR A 203 -8.46 0.58 2.10
C THR A 203 -7.32 0.47 1.09
N ASP A 204 -6.11 0.05 1.49
CA ASP A 204 -5.02 -0.20 0.54
C ASP A 204 -5.37 -1.31 -0.46
N VAL A 205 -5.99 -2.41 -0.01
CA VAL A 205 -6.47 -3.46 -0.91
C VAL A 205 -7.51 -2.92 -1.90
N THR A 206 -8.44 -2.07 -1.46
CA THR A 206 -9.41 -1.41 -2.34
C THR A 206 -8.69 -0.56 -3.41
N PHE A 207 -7.65 0.19 -3.03
CA PHE A 207 -6.79 0.96 -3.95
C PHE A 207 -5.83 0.10 -4.78
N ALA A 208 -5.66 -1.18 -4.45
CA ALA A 208 -4.93 -2.11 -5.28
C ALA A 208 -5.82 -2.65 -6.41
N VAL A 209 -7.15 -2.59 -6.27
CA VAL A 209 -8.10 -3.10 -7.27
C VAL A 209 -8.13 -2.28 -8.55
N ASP A 210 -7.88 -0.97 -8.48
CA ASP A 210 -7.79 -0.07 -9.64
C ASP A 210 -6.35 0.10 -10.15
N SER A 211 -5.37 0.23 -9.26
CA SER A 211 -3.95 0.38 -9.63
C SER A 211 -3.37 -0.84 -10.35
N ILE A 212 -3.67 -2.06 -9.89
CA ILE A 212 -3.11 -3.29 -10.48
C ILE A 212 -3.55 -3.52 -11.94
N PRO A 213 -4.84 -3.41 -12.29
CA PRO A 213 -5.28 -3.39 -13.68
C PRO A 213 -4.58 -2.33 -14.53
N ALA A 214 -4.35 -1.12 -13.99
CA ALA A 214 -3.73 -0.03 -14.71
C ALA A 214 -2.28 -0.33 -15.07
N ILE A 215 -1.48 -0.86 -14.13
CA ILE A 215 -0.09 -1.22 -14.37
C ILE A 215 0.04 -2.41 -15.35
N PHE A 216 -0.86 -3.40 -15.29
CA PHE A 216 -0.93 -4.47 -16.29
C PHE A 216 -1.30 -3.97 -17.70
N GLY A 217 -1.88 -2.76 -17.80
CA GLY A 217 -2.10 -2.06 -19.06
C GLY A 217 -0.81 -1.49 -19.67
N ILE A 218 0.21 -1.23 -18.85
CA ILE A 218 1.51 -0.71 -19.30
C ILE A 218 2.44 -1.86 -19.70
N THR A 219 2.56 -2.87 -18.84
CA THR A 219 3.47 -3.98 -19.06
C THR A 219 2.89 -5.30 -18.57
N ARG A 220 3.23 -6.37 -19.29
CA ARG A 220 2.92 -7.75 -18.90
C ARG A 220 4.07 -8.41 -18.15
N ASP A 221 5.19 -7.70 -17.99
CA ASP A 221 6.32 -8.20 -17.23
C ASP A 221 6.02 -8.10 -15.73
N THR A 222 5.68 -9.23 -15.12
CA THR A 222 5.29 -9.31 -13.71
C THR A 222 6.38 -8.83 -12.75
N PHE A 223 7.65 -8.90 -13.15
CA PHE A 223 8.73 -8.35 -12.34
C PHE A 223 8.70 -6.82 -12.36
N ILE A 224 8.46 -6.20 -13.51
CA ILE A 224 8.34 -4.74 -13.61
C ILE A 224 7.08 -4.26 -12.88
N VAL A 225 5.95 -4.97 -13.04
CA VAL A 225 4.72 -4.69 -12.30
C VAL A 225 4.96 -4.73 -10.78
N TYR A 226 5.58 -5.79 -10.28
CA TYR A 226 5.86 -5.93 -8.85
C TYR A 226 6.83 -4.87 -8.35
N THR A 227 7.97 -4.70 -9.02
CA THR A 227 9.05 -3.82 -8.55
C THR A 227 8.72 -2.33 -8.66
N SER A 228 7.77 -1.93 -9.49
CA SER A 228 7.30 -0.54 -9.58
C SER A 228 6.22 -0.19 -8.55
N ASN A 229 5.53 -1.21 -8.01
CA ASN A 229 4.46 -1.08 -7.01
C ASN A 229 5.00 -1.11 -5.56
N VAL A 230 6.10 -1.85 -5.36
CA VAL A 230 6.83 -2.00 -4.08
C VAL A 230 7.82 -0.88 -3.87
#